data_AF-A0AAW2MV43-F1
#
_entry.id   AF-A0AAW2MV43-F1
#
_cell.length_a   1.000
_cell.length_b   1.000
_cell.length_c   1.000
_cell.angle_alpha   90.00
_cell.angle_beta   90.00
_cell.angle_gamma   90.00
#
_symmetry.space_group_name_H-M   'P 1'
#
loop_
_entity.id
_entity.type
_entity.pdbx_description
1 polymer ?
#
loop_
_entity_poly.entity_id
_entity_poly.type
_entity_poly.pdbx_seq_one_letter_code
_entity_poly.pdbx_strand_id
1 'polypeptide(L)'
;MEEWVIQVDQRVSQTSPAGERQADSNTTSIYRVPREEHVTFACKPSRVSFGPYYNGDRCCSRTEEHKEGSLVHFLGRSKKPLKSYVEALTAVVQDLKDSYDELERKWRDDTEGFLRMMILDGCFLIEVLRSGTNYYVSGDDSRKNPVFGMEGIHGSEKKYYRLDMLLLENQLPMLLLLKLISVERGNDSVN
;
A
#
# COMPACT_ATOMS: atom_id res chain seq x y z
N MET A 1 -2.37 5.87 40.00
CA MET A 1 -1.79 5.61 38.65
C MET A 1 -1.94 4.12 38.41
N GLU A 2 -2.53 3.72 37.29
CA GLU A 2 -2.87 2.30 37.04
C GLU A 2 -1.59 1.45 37.01
N GLU A 3 -1.62 0.29 37.66
CA GLU A 3 -0.46 -0.58 37.93
C GLU A 3 0.32 -0.96 36.66
N TRP A 4 -0.36 -1.06 35.52
CA TRP A 4 0.27 -1.32 34.22
C TRP A 4 1.18 -0.18 33.75
N VAL A 5 0.88 1.07 34.10
CA VAL A 5 1.71 2.24 33.75
C VAL A 5 3.05 2.14 34.46
N ILE A 6 3.03 1.81 35.75
CA ILE A 6 4.24 1.65 36.58
C ILE A 6 5.09 0.48 36.06
N GLN A 7 4.45 -0.62 35.67
CA GLN A 7 5.15 -1.78 35.11
C GLN A 7 5.82 -1.45 33.76
N VAL A 8 5.17 -0.67 32.90
CA VAL A 8 5.74 -0.24 31.62
C VAL A 8 6.92 0.71 31.85
N ASP A 9 6.77 1.71 32.73
CA ASP A 9 7.83 2.67 33.04
C ASP A 9 9.06 1.99 33.68
N GLN A 10 8.85 0.98 34.52
CA GLN A 10 9.95 0.16 35.06
C GLN A 10 10.69 -0.61 33.96
N ARG A 11 9.97 -1.19 32.99
CA ARG A 11 10.60 -1.93 31.87
C ARG A 11 11.41 -1.00 30.97
N VAL A 12 10.89 0.20 30.67
CA VAL A 12 11.59 1.23 29.90
C VAL A 12 12.84 1.72 30.63
N SER A 13 12.77 1.87 31.95
CA SER A 13 13.91 2.29 32.78
C SER A 13 14.99 1.21 32.91
N GLN A 14 14.61 -0.07 32.79
CA GLN A 14 15.53 -1.21 32.86
C GLN A 14 16.24 -1.51 31.53
N THR A 15 15.74 -1.00 30.40
CA THR A 15 16.47 -1.00 29.14
C THR A 15 17.54 0.10 29.16
N SER A 16 18.73 -0.23 29.67
CA SER A 16 19.93 0.60 29.43
C SER A 16 20.26 0.66 27.93
N PRO A 17 20.81 1.78 27.41
CA PRO A 17 21.30 1.89 26.02
C PRO A 17 22.63 1.14 25.82
N ALA A 18 22.83 0.04 26.54
CA ALA A 18 24.02 -0.79 26.50
C ALA A 18 23.86 -1.82 25.39
N GLY A 19 24.41 -1.45 24.25
CA GLY A 19 24.16 -2.04 22.96
C GLY A 19 23.27 -1.08 22.19
N GLU A 20 23.89 -0.22 21.39
CA GLU A 20 23.46 -0.14 20.00
C GLU A 20 23.35 -1.59 19.52
N ARG A 21 22.20 -2.22 19.76
CA ARG A 21 21.61 -3.04 18.71
C ARG A 21 21.51 -2.01 17.61
N GLN A 22 22.53 -1.95 16.76
CA GLN A 22 22.41 -1.47 15.41
C GLN A 22 21.04 -1.93 15.01
N ALA A 23 20.08 -1.00 14.96
CA ALA A 23 18.67 -1.34 14.92
C ALA A 23 18.61 -2.47 13.91
N ASP A 24 18.28 -3.69 14.35
CA ASP A 24 18.00 -4.76 13.42
C ASP A 24 16.84 -4.14 12.68
N SER A 25 17.15 -3.55 11.53
CA SER A 25 16.28 -2.66 10.80
C SER A 25 15.37 -3.60 10.04
N ASN A 26 14.63 -4.40 10.80
CA ASN A 26 13.59 -5.24 10.32
C ASN A 26 12.46 -4.27 9.99
N THR A 27 12.65 -3.57 8.86
CA THR A 27 11.68 -2.70 8.21
C THR A 27 10.50 -3.53 7.69
N THR A 28 10.62 -4.85 7.75
CA THR A 28 9.58 -5.83 7.53
C THR A 28 8.34 -5.52 8.35
N SER A 29 7.29 -5.14 7.63
CA SER A 29 5.99 -4.74 8.17
C SER A 29 4.84 -5.47 7.48
N ILE A 30 5.12 -6.19 6.39
CA ILE A 30 4.18 -7.00 5.64
C ILE A 30 4.68 -8.44 5.69
N TYR A 31 3.97 -9.28 6.43
CA TYR A 31 4.39 -10.64 6.74
C TYR A 31 3.68 -11.64 5.85
N ARG A 32 4.40 -12.71 5.49
CA ARG A 32 3.80 -13.85 4.84
C ARG A 32 3.13 -14.74 5.88
N VAL A 33 1.93 -15.21 5.60
CA VAL A 33 1.20 -16.09 6.50
C VAL A 33 1.80 -17.50 6.41
N PRO A 34 2.09 -18.15 7.55
CA PRO A 34 2.53 -19.54 7.56
C PRO A 34 1.55 -20.43 6.81
N ARG A 35 2.07 -21.28 5.92
CA ARG A 35 1.25 -22.12 5.05
C ARG A 35 0.69 -23.33 5.80
N GLU A 36 -0.42 -23.14 6.49
CA GLU A 36 -1.34 -24.21 6.87
C GLU A 36 -2.48 -24.28 5.83
N GLU A 37 -2.78 -25.47 5.30
CA GLU A 37 -3.70 -25.64 4.15
C GLU A 37 -5.06 -24.95 4.34
N HIS A 38 -5.62 -24.95 5.55
CA HIS A 38 -6.89 -24.30 5.87
C HIS A 38 -6.81 -22.76 5.96
N VAL A 39 -5.63 -22.21 6.27
CA VAL A 39 -5.41 -20.76 6.41
C VAL A 39 -5.16 -20.12 5.04
N THR A 40 -4.47 -20.83 4.14
CA THR A 40 -4.07 -20.29 2.82
C THR A 40 -5.25 -19.84 1.94
N PHE A 41 -6.41 -20.51 2.01
CA PHE A 41 -7.60 -20.11 1.24
C PHE A 41 -8.23 -18.80 1.75
N ALA A 42 -8.06 -18.49 3.04
CA ALA A 42 -8.59 -17.27 3.64
C ALA A 42 -7.69 -16.04 3.42
N CYS A 43 -6.42 -16.24 3.06
CA CYS A 43 -5.44 -15.16 2.89
C CYS A 43 -5.30 -14.67 1.44
N LYS A 44 -5.93 -15.36 0.49
CA LYS A 44 -5.84 -15.04 -0.93
C LYS A 44 -6.91 -14.01 -1.36
N PRO A 45 -6.53 -12.90 -2.04
CA PRO A 45 -7.49 -11.93 -2.55
C PRO A 45 -8.35 -12.49 -3.68
N SER A 46 -9.59 -11.99 -3.76
CA SER A 46 -10.62 -12.51 -4.67
C SER A 46 -11.00 -11.58 -5.81
N ARG A 47 -10.87 -10.26 -5.62
CA ARG A 47 -11.25 -9.18 -6.53
C ARG A 47 -10.08 -8.26 -6.84
N VAL A 48 -9.29 -7.87 -5.85
CA VAL A 48 -8.15 -6.97 -6.02
C VAL A 48 -6.93 -7.48 -5.28
N SER A 49 -5.82 -7.59 -6.00
CA SER A 49 -4.52 -7.84 -5.41
C SER A 49 -3.71 -6.55 -5.33
N PHE A 50 -2.87 -6.46 -4.30
CA PHE A 50 -1.94 -5.38 -4.04
C PHE A 50 -0.57 -5.97 -3.74
N GLY A 51 0.44 -5.32 -4.28
CA GLY A 51 1.82 -5.64 -4.03
C GLY A 51 2.23 -7.01 -4.57
N PRO A 52 3.40 -7.48 -4.15
CA PRO A 52 4.16 -8.50 -4.84
C PRO A 52 3.57 -9.92 -4.76
N TYR A 53 2.87 -10.26 -3.68
CA TYR A 53 2.51 -11.65 -3.38
C TYR A 53 1.42 -12.23 -4.29
N TYR A 54 0.49 -11.38 -4.74
CA TYR A 54 -0.65 -11.78 -5.57
C TYR A 54 -0.74 -10.99 -6.89
N ASN A 55 0.35 -10.34 -7.28
CA ASN A 55 0.41 -9.58 -8.51
C ASN A 55 0.16 -10.48 -9.74
N GLY A 56 -0.77 -10.06 -10.60
CA GLY A 56 -1.12 -10.78 -11.84
C GLY A 56 -1.95 -12.05 -11.62
N ASP A 57 -2.52 -12.27 -10.43
CA ASP A 57 -3.42 -13.40 -10.19
C ASP A 57 -4.68 -13.28 -11.06
N ARG A 58 -5.08 -14.40 -11.67
CA ARG A 58 -6.19 -14.44 -12.65
C ARG A 58 -7.52 -13.98 -12.06
N CYS A 59 -7.72 -14.18 -10.76
CA CYS A 59 -8.93 -13.72 -10.06
C CYS A 59 -9.02 -12.18 -9.99
N CYS A 60 -7.90 -11.47 -10.07
CA CYS A 60 -7.82 -10.02 -9.90
C CYS A 60 -7.59 -9.24 -11.20
N SER A 61 -7.51 -9.92 -12.35
CA SER A 61 -7.15 -9.30 -13.64
C SER A 61 -8.08 -8.16 -14.07
N ARG A 62 -9.38 -8.26 -13.77
CA ARG A 62 -10.37 -7.22 -14.09
C ARG A 62 -10.11 -5.90 -13.35
N THR A 63 -9.32 -5.93 -12.28
CA THR A 63 -9.00 -4.74 -11.48
C THR A 63 -7.78 -4.00 -12.01
N GLU A 64 -6.93 -4.65 -12.80
CA GLU A 64 -5.74 -4.01 -13.38
C GLU A 64 -6.10 -2.82 -14.28
N GLU A 65 -7.17 -2.94 -15.09
CA GLU A 65 -7.70 -1.83 -15.90
C GLU A 65 -8.13 -0.64 -15.03
N HIS A 66 -8.77 -0.90 -13.88
CA HIS A 66 -9.16 0.14 -12.94
C HIS A 66 -7.95 0.79 -12.24
N LYS A 67 -6.86 0.04 -12.01
CA LYS A 67 -5.60 0.58 -11.47
C LYS A 67 -4.94 1.55 -12.45
N GLU A 68 -4.90 1.19 -13.73
CA GLU A 68 -4.38 2.10 -14.78
C GLU A 68 -5.24 3.37 -14.87
N GLY A 69 -6.56 3.24 -14.89
CA GLY A 69 -7.47 4.38 -14.86
C GLY A 69 -7.27 5.27 -13.63
N SER A 70 -7.03 4.67 -12.47
CA SER A 70 -6.73 5.38 -11.22
C SER A 70 -5.42 6.14 -11.27
N LEU A 71 -4.38 5.56 -11.87
CA LEU A 71 -3.12 6.26 -12.08
C LEU A 71 -3.30 7.49 -12.98
N VAL A 72 -4.01 7.35 -14.11
CA VAL A 72 -4.29 8.48 -15.01
C VAL A 72 -5.06 9.58 -14.29
N HIS A 73 -6.09 9.22 -13.52
CA HIS A 73 -6.88 10.17 -12.74
C HIS A 73 -6.03 10.88 -11.66
N PHE A 74 -5.26 10.11 -10.89
CA PHE A 74 -4.36 10.62 -9.86
C PHE A 74 -3.33 11.60 -10.44
N LEU A 75 -2.68 11.25 -11.56
CA LEU A 75 -1.73 12.11 -12.24
C LEU A 75 -2.40 13.40 -12.76
N GLY A 76 -3.55 13.29 -13.41
CA GLY A 76 -4.33 14.43 -13.90
C GLY A 76 -4.70 15.42 -12.80
N ARG A 77 -5.07 14.90 -11.62
CA ARG A 77 -5.39 15.73 -10.44
C ARG A 77 -4.15 16.36 -9.82
N SER A 78 -3.04 15.61 -9.70
CA SER A 78 -1.79 16.11 -9.11
C SER A 78 -1.07 17.15 -9.97
N LYS A 79 -1.28 17.11 -11.31
CA LYS A 79 -0.55 17.91 -12.30
C LYS A 79 0.97 17.75 -12.21
N LYS A 80 1.44 16.60 -11.70
CA LYS A 80 2.86 16.21 -11.67
C LYS A 80 3.13 15.12 -12.70
N PRO A 81 4.30 15.11 -13.36
CA PRO A 81 4.65 14.05 -14.28
C PRO A 81 4.88 12.74 -13.52
N LEU A 82 4.56 11.59 -14.13
CA LEU A 82 4.81 10.25 -13.57
C LEU A 82 6.27 10.09 -13.11
N LYS A 83 7.21 10.68 -13.85
CA LYS A 83 8.64 10.67 -13.54
C LYS A 83 8.95 11.16 -12.11
N SER A 84 8.27 12.18 -11.61
CA SER A 84 8.49 12.68 -10.25
C SER A 84 8.16 11.63 -9.19
N TYR A 85 7.13 10.81 -9.42
CA TYR A 85 6.77 9.72 -8.50
C TYR A 85 7.76 8.57 -8.59
N VAL A 86 8.19 8.22 -9.80
CA VAL A 86 9.22 7.19 -10.01
C VAL A 86 10.51 7.56 -9.29
N GLU A 87 10.98 8.81 -9.45
CA GLU A 87 12.19 9.32 -8.79
C GLU A 87 12.06 9.28 -7.26
N ALA A 88 10.94 9.76 -6.72
CA ALA A 88 10.70 9.76 -5.28
C ALA A 88 10.64 8.36 -4.67
N LEU A 89 10.05 7.39 -5.36
CA LEU A 89 9.99 6.00 -4.89
C LEU A 89 11.29 5.24 -5.14
N THR A 90 12.05 5.59 -6.18
CA THR A 90 13.39 5.03 -6.41
C THR A 90 14.31 5.31 -5.22
N ALA A 91 14.21 6.50 -4.63
CA ALA A 91 15.01 6.89 -3.46
C ALA A 91 14.75 6.03 -2.21
N VAL A 92 13.59 5.38 -2.10
CA VAL A 92 13.21 4.53 -0.96
C VAL A 92 12.91 3.09 -1.36
N VAL A 93 13.31 2.68 -2.58
CA VAL A 93 12.88 1.38 -3.13
C VAL A 93 13.37 0.20 -2.30
N GLN A 94 14.53 0.34 -1.66
CA GLN A 94 15.08 -0.70 -0.81
C GLN A 94 14.22 -0.86 0.46
N ASP A 95 13.84 0.23 1.12
CA ASP A 95 12.92 0.21 2.26
C ASP A 95 11.57 -0.40 1.90
N LEU A 96 11.06 -0.10 0.69
CA LEU A 96 9.83 -0.71 0.18
C LEU A 96 9.99 -2.21 -0.03
N LYS A 97 11.11 -2.68 -0.57
CA LYS A 97 11.37 -4.13 -0.74
C LYS A 97 11.54 -4.83 0.61
N ASP A 98 12.26 -4.23 1.54
CA ASP A 98 12.56 -4.80 2.85
C ASP A 98 11.35 -4.79 3.80
N SER A 99 10.32 -3.99 3.47
CA SER A 99 9.03 -4.04 4.14
C SER A 99 8.28 -5.36 3.95
N TYR A 100 8.61 -6.15 2.93
CA TYR A 100 8.00 -7.45 2.64
C TYR A 100 8.85 -8.61 3.16
N ASP A 101 8.23 -9.47 3.96
CA ASP A 101 8.79 -10.75 4.35
C ASP A 101 8.85 -11.68 3.13
N GLU A 102 9.89 -12.51 3.03
CA GLU A 102 10.08 -13.48 1.93
C GLU A 102 9.82 -12.94 0.49
N LEU A 103 10.15 -11.68 0.21
CA LEU A 103 9.90 -11.09 -1.11
C LEU A 103 10.50 -11.95 -2.24
N GLU A 104 9.68 -12.30 -3.24
CA GLU A 104 10.07 -13.15 -4.37
C GLU A 104 11.26 -12.56 -5.14
N ARG A 105 12.17 -13.43 -5.61
CA ARG A 105 13.37 -13.01 -6.35
C ARG A 105 13.06 -12.14 -7.56
N LYS A 106 11.95 -12.41 -8.27
CA LYS A 106 11.50 -11.61 -9.42
C LYS A 106 11.39 -10.13 -9.09
N TRP A 107 10.91 -9.78 -7.90
CA TRP A 107 10.73 -8.40 -7.44
C TRP A 107 12.00 -7.80 -6.83
N ARG A 108 12.89 -8.65 -6.31
CA ARG A 108 14.21 -8.21 -5.85
C ARG A 108 15.05 -7.76 -7.03
N ASP A 109 15.04 -8.53 -8.12
CA ASP A 109 15.85 -8.29 -9.31
C ASP A 109 15.24 -7.23 -10.23
N ASP A 110 13.92 -7.25 -10.45
CA ASP A 110 13.20 -6.30 -11.31
C ASP A 110 12.69 -5.07 -10.54
N THR A 111 13.59 -4.10 -10.35
CA THR A 111 13.25 -2.85 -9.65
C THR A 111 12.24 -2.00 -10.42
N GLU A 112 12.33 -1.97 -11.75
CA GLU A 112 11.42 -1.18 -12.59
C GLU A 112 10.00 -1.75 -12.53
N GLY A 113 9.85 -3.07 -12.72
CA GLY A 113 8.57 -3.75 -12.59
C GLY A 113 7.98 -3.63 -11.20
N PHE A 114 8.81 -3.73 -10.15
CA PHE A 114 8.37 -3.53 -8.77
C PHE A 114 7.84 -2.12 -8.54
N LEU A 115 8.57 -1.08 -8.97
CA LEU A 115 8.12 0.32 -8.83
C LEU A 115 6.84 0.58 -9.63
N ARG A 116 6.72 0.04 -10.84
CA ARG A 116 5.51 0.15 -11.66
C ARG A 116 4.29 -0.43 -10.92
N MET A 117 4.44 -1.64 -10.35
CA MET A 117 3.40 -2.28 -9.55
C MET A 117 3.03 -1.42 -8.34
N MET A 118 4.03 -0.95 -7.57
CA MET A 118 3.82 -0.11 -6.39
C MET A 118 3.07 1.19 -6.72
N ILE A 119 3.40 1.84 -7.83
CA ILE A 119 2.73 3.07 -8.26
C ILE A 119 1.27 2.80 -8.63
N LEU A 120 1.00 1.78 -9.46
CA LEU A 120 -0.35 1.42 -9.87
C LEU A 120 -1.23 1.09 -8.66
N ASP A 121 -0.73 0.20 -7.81
CA ASP A 121 -1.42 -0.29 -6.61
C ASP A 121 -1.64 0.83 -5.58
N GLY A 122 -0.60 1.64 -5.33
CA GLY A 122 -0.66 2.75 -4.40
C GLY A 122 -1.63 3.85 -4.84
N CYS A 123 -1.59 4.24 -6.11
CA CYS A 123 -2.54 5.22 -6.67
C CYS A 123 -3.99 4.69 -6.60
N PHE A 124 -4.21 3.42 -6.96
CA PHE A 124 -5.53 2.81 -6.85
C PHE A 124 -6.05 2.79 -5.41
N LEU A 125 -5.21 2.37 -4.45
CA LEU A 125 -5.60 2.35 -3.04
C LEU A 125 -5.93 3.76 -2.52
N ILE A 126 -5.13 4.77 -2.88
CA ILE A 126 -5.40 6.16 -2.50
C ILE A 126 -6.74 6.65 -3.06
N GLU A 127 -7.02 6.41 -4.35
CA GLU A 127 -8.30 6.80 -4.97
C GLU A 127 -9.47 6.04 -4.34
N VAL A 128 -9.32 4.75 -4.01
CA VAL A 128 -10.33 3.99 -3.26
C VAL A 128 -10.62 4.62 -1.90
N LEU A 129 -9.59 4.93 -1.12
CA LEU A 129 -9.73 5.52 0.22
C LEU A 129 -10.42 6.88 0.14
N ARG A 130 -10.04 7.72 -0.83
CA ARG A 130 -10.66 9.02 -1.11
C ARG A 130 -12.13 8.90 -1.50
N SER A 131 -12.54 7.78 -2.09
CA SER A 131 -13.92 7.51 -2.49
C SER A 131 -14.81 7.06 -1.35
N GLY A 132 -14.24 6.41 -0.34
CA GLY A 132 -14.95 5.96 0.86
C GLY A 132 -15.17 7.08 1.86
N THR A 133 -14.23 8.02 1.95
CA THR A 133 -14.40 9.27 2.67
C THR A 133 -15.15 10.25 1.76
N ASN A 134 -16.04 11.11 2.27
CA ASN A 134 -16.70 12.15 1.49
C ASN A 134 -15.73 13.26 0.97
N TYR A 135 -14.49 12.91 0.59
CA TYR A 135 -13.45 13.81 0.13
C TYR A 135 -13.79 14.45 -1.24
N TYR A 136 -14.68 13.83 -2.02
CA TYR A 136 -15.17 14.37 -3.30
C TYR A 136 -16.24 15.48 -3.16
N VAL A 137 -16.47 16.06 -1.98
CA VAL A 137 -17.64 16.93 -1.70
C VAL A 137 -17.55 18.38 -2.22
N SER A 138 -16.50 18.86 -2.89
CA SER A 138 -16.49 20.29 -3.29
C SER A 138 -15.85 20.70 -4.62
N GLY A 139 -15.75 19.81 -5.62
CA GLY A 139 -15.40 20.31 -6.96
C GLY A 139 -14.94 19.31 -8.00
N ASP A 140 -14.82 18.03 -7.63
CA ASP A 140 -14.46 16.97 -8.57
C ASP A 140 -15.70 16.14 -8.89
N ASP A 141 -15.96 15.92 -10.18
CA ASP A 141 -17.15 15.21 -10.63
C ASP A 141 -17.03 13.74 -10.21
N SER A 142 -17.62 13.39 -9.07
CA SER A 142 -17.66 12.02 -8.53
C SER A 142 -18.11 10.95 -9.54
N ARG A 143 -18.74 11.34 -10.66
CA ARG A 143 -19.08 10.45 -11.78
C ARG A 143 -17.87 10.00 -12.59
N LYS A 144 -16.78 10.76 -12.58
CA LYS A 144 -15.49 10.49 -13.27
C LYS A 144 -14.52 9.66 -12.44
N ASN A 145 -14.91 9.27 -11.23
CA ASN A 145 -14.08 8.43 -10.39
C ASN A 145 -13.84 7.08 -11.10
N PRO A 146 -12.60 6.73 -11.45
CA PRO A 146 -12.29 5.54 -12.23
C PRO A 146 -12.54 4.23 -11.45
N VAL A 147 -12.68 4.30 -10.12
CA VAL A 147 -12.85 3.12 -9.25
C VAL A 147 -14.29 2.91 -8.82
N PHE A 148 -15.04 3.97 -8.50
CA PHE A 148 -16.41 3.85 -7.96
C PHE A 148 -17.44 4.80 -8.59
N GLY A 149 -17.11 5.43 -9.72
CA GLY A 149 -18.01 6.27 -10.51
C GLY A 149 -19.09 5.46 -11.24
N MET A 150 -19.77 6.08 -12.20
CA MET A 150 -20.93 5.49 -12.89
C MET A 150 -20.59 4.21 -13.67
N GLU A 151 -19.33 4.07 -14.07
CA GLU A 151 -18.76 2.92 -14.79
C GLU A 151 -17.80 2.08 -13.92
N GLY A 152 -17.62 2.45 -12.64
CA GLY A 152 -16.69 1.79 -11.73
C GLY A 152 -17.23 0.51 -11.09
N ILE A 153 -16.58 0.07 -10.02
CA ILE A 153 -16.97 -1.12 -9.24
C ILE A 153 -18.41 -0.98 -8.76
N HIS A 154 -19.25 -1.93 -9.17
CA HIS A 154 -20.67 -1.99 -8.80
C HIS A 154 -20.85 -1.91 -7.29
N GLY A 155 -21.88 -1.18 -6.83
CA GLY A 155 -22.16 -0.96 -5.41
C GLY A 155 -22.17 -2.22 -4.54
N SER A 156 -22.70 -3.32 -5.08
CA SER A 156 -22.74 -4.64 -4.42
C SER A 156 -21.38 -5.34 -4.33
N GLU A 157 -20.43 -4.99 -5.19
CA GLU A 157 -19.10 -5.58 -5.23
C GLU A 157 -18.09 -4.84 -4.37
N LYS A 158 -18.32 -3.55 -4.06
CA LYS A 158 -17.45 -2.70 -3.22
C LYS A 158 -17.04 -3.37 -1.91
N LYS A 159 -17.94 -4.15 -1.30
CA LYS A 159 -17.67 -4.89 -0.07
C LYS A 159 -16.53 -5.90 -0.23
N TYR A 160 -16.44 -6.60 -1.36
CA TYR A 160 -15.42 -7.63 -1.59
C TYR A 160 -14.04 -7.00 -1.84
N TYR A 161 -13.99 -5.87 -2.55
CA TYR A 161 -12.75 -5.11 -2.71
C TYR A 161 -12.20 -4.63 -1.37
N ARG A 162 -13.08 -4.15 -0.48
CA ARG A 162 -12.69 -3.74 0.89
C ARG A 162 -12.20 -4.92 1.73
N LEU A 163 -12.78 -6.11 1.58
CA LEU A 163 -12.32 -7.30 2.29
C LEU A 163 -10.92 -7.70 1.82
N ASP A 164 -10.66 -7.68 0.52
CA ASP A 164 -9.32 -7.98 0.01
C ASP A 164 -8.28 -6.96 0.51
N MET A 165 -8.63 -5.68 0.64
CA MET A 165 -7.75 -4.64 1.21
C MET A 165 -7.37 -4.88 2.68
N LEU A 166 -8.10 -5.75 3.40
CA LEU A 166 -7.82 -6.08 4.80
C LEU A 166 -7.00 -7.36 4.95
N LEU A 167 -6.71 -8.08 3.86
CA LEU A 167 -5.91 -9.30 3.91
C LEU A 167 -4.45 -8.98 4.21
N LEU A 168 -3.84 -9.69 5.16
CA LEU A 168 -2.47 -9.42 5.63
C LEU A 168 -1.42 -9.47 4.50
N GLU A 169 -1.58 -10.42 3.58
CA GLU A 169 -0.69 -10.60 2.43
C GLU A 169 -1.07 -9.72 1.23
N ASN A 170 -2.06 -8.85 1.38
CA ASN A 170 -2.55 -7.96 0.33
C ASN A 170 -2.37 -6.48 0.72
N GLN A 171 -1.26 -6.19 1.39
CA GLN A 171 -0.94 -4.87 1.93
C GLN A 171 0.13 -4.16 1.10
N LEU A 172 0.11 -2.83 1.19
CA LEU A 172 1.15 -1.96 0.66
C LEU A 172 1.89 -1.26 1.81
N PRO A 173 3.18 -0.93 1.65
CA PRO A 173 3.93 -0.29 2.71
C PRO A 173 3.39 1.12 2.95
N MET A 174 3.20 1.53 4.20
CA MET A 174 2.73 2.89 4.49
C MET A 174 3.65 3.97 3.91
N LEU A 175 4.97 3.71 3.86
CA LEU A 175 5.96 4.58 3.24
C LEU A 175 5.64 4.90 1.77
N LEU A 176 5.13 3.92 1.00
CA LEU A 176 4.69 4.12 -0.38
C LEU A 176 3.62 5.19 -0.46
N LEU A 177 2.55 5.06 0.34
CA LEU A 177 1.42 5.98 0.30
C LEU A 177 1.83 7.40 0.72
N LEU A 178 2.69 7.51 1.74
CA LEU A 178 3.24 8.78 2.20
C LEU A 178 4.05 9.48 1.11
N LYS A 179 4.95 8.76 0.42
CA LYS A 179 5.74 9.33 -0.69
C LYS A 179 4.87 9.75 -1.87
N LEU A 180 3.88 8.95 -2.27
CA LEU A 180 2.95 9.32 -3.33
C LEU A 180 2.19 10.62 -3.01
N ILE A 181 1.66 10.75 -1.79
CA ILE A 181 0.93 11.94 -1.34
C ILE A 181 1.86 13.15 -1.18
N SER A 182 3.09 12.93 -0.72
CA SER A 182 4.13 13.95 -0.58
C SER A 182 4.43 14.61 -1.93
N VAL A 183 4.69 13.80 -2.96
CA VAL A 183 4.94 14.30 -4.34
C VAL A 183 3.70 14.99 -4.91
N GLU A 184 2.52 14.42 -4.71
CA GLU A 184 1.25 15.02 -5.14
C GLU A 184 1.05 16.43 -4.56
N ARG A 185 1.39 16.62 -3.28
CA ARG A 185 1.28 17.91 -2.57
C ARG A 185 2.45 18.86 -2.82
N GLY A 186 3.56 18.36 -3.36
CA GLY A 186 4.80 19.12 -3.53
C GLY A 186 5.60 19.32 -2.23
N ASN A 187 5.44 18.42 -1.26
CA ASN A 187 6.16 18.46 0.02
C ASN A 187 7.26 17.38 0.03
N ASP A 188 8.48 17.69 -0.41
CA ASP A 188 9.58 16.73 -0.55
C ASP A 188 10.24 16.27 0.78
N SER A 189 9.54 16.37 1.93
CA SER A 189 10.16 16.33 3.27
C SER A 189 10.01 15.03 4.07
N VAL A 190 9.50 13.94 3.51
CA VAL A 190 9.41 12.67 4.25
C VAL A 190 10.61 11.79 3.88
N ASN A 191 11.75 11.98 4.54
CA ASN A 191 12.87 11.02 4.55
C ASN A 191 12.90 10.29 5.88
#